data_AF-A0A0D2DVM7-F1
#
_entry.id   AF-A0A0D2DVM7-F1
#
_cell.length_a   1.000
_cell.length_b   1.000
_cell.length_c   1.000
_cell.angle_alpha   90.00
_cell.angle_beta   90.00
_cell.angle_gamma   90.00
#
_symmetry.space_group_name_H-M   'P 1'
#
loop_
_entity.id
_entity.type
_entity.pdbx_description
1 polymer ?
#
loop_
_entity_poly.entity_id
_entity_poly.type
_entity_poly.pdbx_seq_one_letter_code
_entity_poly.pdbx_strand_id
1 'polypeptide(L)'
;MAQRMKSIHTQLRKKGLELVQESNDPECGPVYTITPKKPGITNSDLAYRLYYWGETAKWSATRRKAIEKATNRINRIKAQEAASRKESSGSSSESS
;
A
#
# COMPACT_ATOMS: atom_id res chain seq x y z
N MET A 1 -1.38 -0.17 -13.16
CA MET A 1 -0.89 1.14 -12.66
C MET A 1 -1.97 2.23 -12.62
N ALA A 2 -2.80 2.39 -13.66
CA ALA A 2 -3.79 3.48 -13.76
C ALA A 2 -4.74 3.65 -12.55
N GLN A 3 -5.25 2.56 -11.96
CA GLN A 3 -6.15 2.64 -10.81
C GLN A 3 -5.46 3.17 -9.54
N ARG A 4 -4.18 2.82 -9.34
CA ARG A 4 -3.37 3.33 -8.23
C ARG A 4 -3.09 4.83 -8.40
N MET A 5 -2.79 5.27 -9.63
CA MET A 5 -2.58 6.69 -9.93
C MET A 5 -3.84 7.54 -9.72
N LYS A 6 -5.02 7.05 -10.13
CA LYS A 6 -6.30 7.72 -9.86
C LYS A 6 -6.56 7.90 -8.35
N SER A 7 -6.19 6.90 -7.55
CA SER A 7 -6.28 6.95 -6.09
C SER A 7 -5.34 8.01 -5.50
N ILE A 8 -4.07 8.02 -5.90
CA ILE A 8 -3.06 9.00 -5.46
C ILE A 8 -3.49 10.42 -5.83
N HIS A 9 -3.92 10.64 -7.07
CA HIS A 9 -4.36 11.95 -7.54
C HIS A 9 -5.53 12.47 -6.68
N THR A 10 -6.49 11.60 -6.32
CA THR A 10 -7.61 11.99 -5.45
C THR A 10 -7.15 12.33 -4.03
N GLN A 11 -6.20 11.57 -3.47
CA GLN A 11 -5.64 11.84 -2.15
C GLN A 11 -4.90 13.18 -2.11
N LEU A 12 -4.07 13.46 -3.14
CA LEU A 12 -3.34 14.72 -3.28
C LEU A 12 -4.31 15.91 -3.42
N ARG A 13 -5.35 15.80 -4.25
CA ARG A 13 -6.36 16.86 -4.39
C ARG A 13 -7.06 17.18 -3.08
N LYS A 14 -7.43 16.16 -2.29
CA LYS A 14 -8.03 16.37 -0.95
C LYS A 14 -7.11 17.11 0.01
N LYS A 15 -5.79 17.08 -0.24
CA LYS A 15 -4.77 17.80 0.52
C LYS A 15 -4.37 19.13 -0.11
N GLY A 16 -5.06 19.56 -1.17
CA GLY A 16 -4.78 20.81 -1.87
C GLY A 16 -3.55 20.73 -2.77
N LEU A 17 -3.17 19.53 -3.20
CA LEU A 17 -2.06 19.29 -4.11
C LEU A 17 -2.56 18.76 -5.46
N GLU A 18 -1.78 18.99 -6.50
CA GLU A 18 -2.02 18.48 -7.84
C GLU A 18 -0.81 17.67 -8.31
N LEU A 19 -1.08 16.58 -9.03
CA LEU A 19 -0.05 15.75 -9.64
C LEU A 19 -0.12 16.00 -11.14
N VAL A 20 0.92 16.62 -11.68
CA VAL A 20 1.03 16.96 -13.11
C VAL A 20 2.05 16.01 -13.72
N GLN A 21 1.67 15.33 -14.81
CA GLN A 21 2.63 14.56 -15.58
C GLN A 21 3.37 15.52 -16.52
N GLU A 22 4.70 15.52 -16.47
CA GLU A 22 5.50 16.42 -17.31
C GLU A 22 6.04 15.72 -18.54
N SER A 23 6.78 14.64 -18.34
CA SER A 23 7.47 13.93 -19.41
C SER A 23 7.43 12.42 -19.15
N ASN A 24 7.82 11.64 -20.16
CA ASN A 24 8.04 10.22 -20.02
C ASN A 24 9.53 9.96 -20.24
N ASP A 25 10.24 9.71 -19.15
CA ASP A 25 11.65 9.36 -19.20
C ASP A 25 11.79 7.93 -19.76
N PRO A 26 12.65 7.69 -20.75
CA PRO A 26 12.78 6.38 -21.37
C PRO A 26 13.36 5.30 -20.43
N GLU A 27 14.09 5.67 -19.37
CA GLU A 27 14.65 4.73 -18.39
C GLU A 27 13.76 4.57 -17.16
N CYS A 28 13.18 5.67 -16.68
CA CYS A 28 12.43 5.74 -15.42
C CYS A 28 10.91 5.70 -15.61
N GLY A 29 10.42 5.87 -16.84
CA GLY A 29 9.01 5.98 -17.16
C GLY A 29 8.43 7.38 -16.86
N PRO A 30 7.12 7.48 -16.59
CA PRO A 30 6.45 8.77 -16.50
C PRO A 30 6.88 9.57 -15.27
N VAL A 31 7.32 10.81 -15.52
CA VAL A 31 7.76 11.78 -14.51
C VAL A 31 6.59 12.65 -14.11
N TYR A 32 6.41 12.81 -12.80
CA TYR A 32 5.32 13.59 -12.23
C TYR A 32 5.85 14.66 -11.28
N THR A 33 5.28 15.86 -11.39
CA THR A 33 5.51 16.98 -10.49
C THR A 33 4.31 17.14 -9.56
N ILE A 34 4.58 17.36 -8.27
CA ILE A 34 3.55 17.66 -7.27
C ILE A 34 3.57 19.17 -7.02
N THR A 35 2.44 19.83 -7.26
CA THR A 35 2.31 21.28 -7.07
C THR A 35 1.23 21.61 -6.04
N PRO A 36 1.43 22.65 -5.21
CA PRO A 36 0.39 23.13 -4.32
C PRO A 36 -0.64 23.95 -5.10
N LYS A 37 -1.93 23.72 -4.84
CA LYS A 37 -3.02 24.52 -5.43
C LYS A 37 -3.14 25.92 -4.82
N LYS A 38 -2.64 26.08 -3.59
CA LYS A 38 -2.68 27.36 -2.88
C LYS A 38 -1.35 28.09 -3.06
N PRO A 39 -1.37 29.40 -3.34
CA PRO A 39 -0.15 30.21 -3.40
C PRO A 39 0.50 30.30 -2.03
N GLY A 40 1.82 30.52 -1.99
CA GLY A 40 2.59 30.73 -0.76
C GLY A 40 3.16 29.47 -0.10
N ILE A 41 2.96 28.29 -0.68
CA ILE A 41 3.62 27.04 -0.23
C ILE A 41 4.93 26.89 -0.99
N THR A 42 6.06 26.86 -0.26
CA THR A 42 7.37 26.60 -0.84
C THR A 42 7.59 25.10 -1.06
N ASN A 43 8.55 24.74 -1.92
CA ASN A 43 8.90 23.33 -2.13
C ASN A 43 9.37 22.65 -0.84
N SER A 44 10.06 23.39 0.04
CA SER A 44 10.48 22.87 1.34
C SER A 44 9.29 22.60 2.26
N ASP A 45 8.32 23.51 2.36
CA ASP A 45 7.08 23.28 3.14
C ASP A 45 6.31 22.07 2.61
N LEU A 46 6.20 21.98 1.28
CA LEU A 46 5.55 20.85 0.62
C LEU A 46 6.24 19.52 0.95
N ALA A 47 7.57 19.46 0.87
CA ALA A 47 8.35 18.28 1.20
C ALA A 47 8.16 17.86 2.67
N TYR A 48 8.21 18.81 3.61
CA TYR A 48 7.96 18.55 5.02
C TYR A 48 6.56 18.00 5.28
N ARG A 49 5.53 18.57 4.63
CA ARG A 49 4.14 18.14 4.79
C ARG A 49 3.92 16.74 4.22
N LEU A 50 4.46 16.45 3.04
CA LEU A 50 4.40 15.12 2.44
C LEU A 50 5.09 14.08 3.33
N TYR A 51 6.27 14.40 3.86
CA TYR A 51 6.99 13.54 4.80
C TYR A 51 6.14 13.22 6.04
N TYR A 52 5.61 14.25 6.70
CA TYR A 52 4.78 14.06 7.90
C TYR A 52 3.47 13.32 7.62
N TRP A 53 2.82 13.58 6.48
CA TRP A 53 1.63 12.81 6.09
C TRP A 53 1.95 11.33 5.84
N GLY A 54 3.09 11.02 5.21
CA GLY A 54 3.56 9.65 5.04
C GLY A 54 3.82 8.97 6.38
N GLU A 55 4.53 9.65 7.28
CA GLU A 55 4.91 9.10 8.58
C GLU A 55 3.68 8.85 9.47
N THR A 56 2.76 9.82 9.54
CA THR A 56 1.50 9.66 10.28
C THR A 56 0.62 8.54 9.71
N ALA A 57 0.54 8.40 8.38
CA ALA A 57 -0.20 7.32 7.73
C ALA A 57 0.41 5.94 8.05
N LYS A 58 1.75 5.83 8.10
CA LYS A 58 2.48 4.60 8.44
C LYS A 58 2.06 4.05 9.80
N TRP A 59 1.88 4.92 10.77
CA TRP A 59 1.53 4.56 12.16
C TRP A 59 0.03 4.60 12.47
N SER A 60 -0.80 4.96 11.50
CA SER A 60 -2.25 5.08 11.67
C SER A 60 -2.89 3.78 12.18
N ALA A 61 -3.89 3.91 13.05
CA ALA A 61 -4.64 2.77 13.59
C ALA A 61 -5.30 1.95 12.46
N THR A 62 -5.79 2.61 11.42
CA THR A 62 -6.38 1.98 10.24
C THR A 62 -5.38 1.06 9.53
N ARG A 63 -4.14 1.55 9.31
CA ARG A 63 -3.09 0.72 8.68
C ARG A 63 -2.72 -0.46 9.55
N ARG A 64 -2.59 -0.27 10.87
CA ARG A 64 -2.32 -1.36 11.82
C ARG A 64 -3.41 -2.44 11.79
N LYS A 65 -4.69 -2.06 11.83
CA LYS A 65 -5.82 -3.00 11.71
C LYS A 65 -5.84 -3.75 10.38
N ALA A 66 -5.51 -3.06 9.27
CA ALA A 66 -5.45 -3.69 7.96
C ALA A 66 -4.32 -4.73 7.87
N ILE A 67 -3.16 -4.43 8.45
CA ILE A 67 -2.04 -5.38 8.55
C ILE A 67 -2.45 -6.58 9.40
N GLU A 68 -3.02 -6.35 10.58
CA GLU A 68 -3.48 -7.42 11.47
C GLU A 68 -4.49 -8.35 10.79
N LYS A 69 -5.49 -7.79 10.09
CA LYS A 69 -6.47 -8.58 9.34
C LYS A 69 -5.83 -9.41 8.23
N ALA A 70 -4.85 -8.85 7.51
CA ALA A 70 -4.12 -9.57 6.49
C ALA A 70 -3.28 -10.72 7.08
N THR A 71 -2.57 -10.46 8.18
CA THR A 71 -1.78 -11.46 8.91
C THR A 71 -2.66 -12.60 9.43
N ASN A 72 -3.80 -12.29 10.05
CA ASN A 72 -4.74 -13.30 10.54
C ASN A 72 -5.29 -14.18 9.41
N ARG A 73 -5.56 -13.58 8.24
CA ARG A 73 -5.99 -14.35 7.06
C ARG A 73 -4.90 -15.31 6.58
N ILE A 74 -3.64 -14.86 6.50
CA ILE A 74 -2.51 -15.71 6.09
C ILE A 74 -2.31 -16.85 7.09
N ASN A 75 -2.33 -16.56 8.38
CA ASN A 75 -2.16 -17.58 9.42
C ASN A 75 -3.28 -18.63 9.38
N ARG A 76 -4.53 -18.21 9.13
CA ARG A 76 -5.65 -19.13 8.96
C ARG A 76 -5.47 -20.06 7.77
N ILE A 77 -5.01 -19.53 6.62
CA ILE A 77 -4.73 -20.34 5.42
C ILE A 77 -3.62 -21.35 5.73
N LYS A 78 -2.50 -20.91 6.30
CA LYS A 78 -1.39 -21.79 6.69
C LYS A 78 -1.81 -22.89 7.67
N ALA A 79 -2.68 -22.56 8.64
CA ALA A 79 -3.20 -23.54 9.59
C ALA A 79 -4.09 -24.59 8.90
N GLN A 80 -4.92 -24.19 7.92
CA GLN A 80 -5.71 -25.12 7.13
C GLN A 80 -4.83 -26.02 6.25
N GLU A 81 -3.82 -25.46 5.57
CA GLU A 81 -2.86 -26.25 4.78
C GLU A 81 -2.08 -27.26 5.64
N ALA A 82 -1.68 -26.87 6.86
CA ALA A 82 -1.01 -27.77 7.79
C ALA A 82 -1.92 -28.89 8.32
N ALA A 83 -3.21 -28.60 8.53
CA ALA A 83 -4.20 -29.60 8.94
C ALA A 83 -4.45 -30.63 7.83
N SER A 84 -4.66 -30.17 6.59
CA SER A 84 -4.89 -31.06 5.44
C SER A 84 -3.67 -31.95 5.12
N ARG A 85 -2.45 -31.48 5.39
CA ARG A 85 -1.23 -32.30 5.26
C ARG A 85 -1.13 -33.43 6.28
N LYS A 86 -1.62 -33.22 7.51
CA LYS A 86 -1.64 -34.27 8.55
C LYS A 86 -2.66 -35.37 8.23
N GLU A 87 -3.84 -35.00 7.75
CA GLU A 87 -4.88 -35.95 7.35
C GLU A 87 -4.45 -36.82 6.15
N SER A 88 -3.63 -36.28 5.24
CA SER A 88 -3.08 -37.02 4.10
C SER A 88 -1.95 -38.01 4.47
N SER A 89 -1.34 -37.85 5.64
CA SER A 89 -0.23 -38.71 6.13
C SER A 89 -0.68 -39.84 7.07
N GLY A 90 -1.97 -39.90 7.41
CA GLY A 90 -2.53 -40.88 8.35
C GLY A 90 -3.16 -42.12 7.71
N SER A 91 -3.15 -42.26 6.37
CA SER A 91 -3.76 -43.39 5.66
C SER A 91 -2.71 -44.30 5.01
N SER A 92 -1.74 -44.74 5.79
CA SER A 92 -0.82 -45.83 5.42
C SER A 92 -0.46 -46.65 6.65
N SER A 93 -1.42 -47.35 7.24
CA SER A 93 -1.12 -48.43 8.19
C SER A 93 -2.24 -49.47 8.20
N GLU A 94 -1.89 -50.62 7.61
CA GLU A 94 -2.28 -51.97 7.99
C GLU A 94 -3.75 -52.40 7.80
N SER A 95 -3.96 -53.24 6.80
CA SER A 95 -4.90 -54.36 6.91
C SER A 95 -4.26 -55.57 6.24
N SER A 96 -4.05 -56.59 7.08
CA SER A 96 -3.45 -57.91 6.81
C SER A 96 -4.24 -58.74 5.81
#